data_AF-A0A7Y9XYR0-F1
#
_entry.id   AF-A0A7Y9XYR0-F1
#
_cell.length_a   1.000
_cell.length_b   1.000
_cell.length_c   1.000
_cell.angle_alpha   90.00
_cell.angle_beta   90.00
_cell.angle_gamma   90.00
#
_symmetry.space_group_name_H-M   'P 1'
#
loop_
_entity.id
_entity.type
_entity.pdbx_description
1 polymer ?
#
loop_
_entity_poly.entity_id
_entity_poly.type
_entity_poly.pdbx_seq_one_letter_code
_entity_poly.pdbx_strand_id
1 'polypeptide(L)'
;MTAFQPVDTAIRDFRPVPITDDEAAAMFRAVVNLFGKWDVTDEQASTLLDVPVRSYRRWKADGEPGRIDRDGKARLSNLIGIHKALRYMFRETRRAHDWIKAPNSAFQGRSALDIMLGGELTDLMRVRRYLDAERGGW
;
A
#
# COMPACT_ATOMS: atom_id res chain seq x y z
N MET A 1 -22.07 -34.76 -23.00
CA MET A 1 -21.12 -33.96 -23.80
C MET A 1 -20.90 -32.65 -23.06
N THR A 2 -19.72 -32.45 -22.49
CA THR A 2 -19.36 -31.22 -21.77
C THR A 2 -18.98 -30.16 -22.81
N ALA A 3 -19.78 -29.10 -22.94
CA ALA A 3 -19.47 -27.99 -23.83
C ALA A 3 -18.46 -27.06 -23.13
N PHE A 4 -17.31 -26.83 -23.76
CA PHE A 4 -16.36 -25.83 -23.29
C PHE A 4 -16.84 -24.45 -23.73
N GLN A 5 -16.99 -23.52 -22.79
CA GLN A 5 -17.20 -22.11 -23.09
C GLN A 5 -15.84 -21.42 -23.25
N PRO A 6 -15.60 -20.70 -24.35
CA PRO A 6 -14.38 -19.91 -24.50
C PRO A 6 -14.35 -18.80 -23.43
N VAL A 7 -13.21 -18.70 -22.73
CA VAL A 7 -12.94 -17.55 -21.85
C VAL A 7 -12.67 -16.35 -22.75
N ASP A 8 -13.40 -15.27 -22.53
CA ASP A 8 -13.16 -14.01 -23.23
C ASP A 8 -11.79 -13.44 -22.83
N THR A 9 -10.82 -13.54 -23.75
CA THR A 9 -9.46 -13.00 -23.61
C THR A 9 -9.26 -11.70 -24.39
N ALA A 10 -10.34 -11.06 -24.87
CA ALA A 10 -10.22 -9.81 -25.59
C ALA A 10 -9.57 -8.74 -24.69
N ILE A 11 -8.59 -8.02 -25.24
CA ILE A 11 -7.97 -6.89 -24.55
C ILE A 11 -9.06 -5.83 -24.41
N ARG A 12 -9.53 -5.63 -23.17
CA ARG A 12 -10.49 -4.57 -22.86
C ARG A 12 -9.80 -3.22 -23.02
N ASP A 13 -10.48 -2.29 -23.68
CA ASP A 13 -10.00 -0.90 -23.75
C ASP A 13 -9.73 -0.37 -22.34
N PHE A 14 -8.59 0.32 -22.18
CA PHE A 14 -8.27 0.96 -20.91
C PHE A 14 -9.34 2.00 -20.58
N ARG A 15 -10.07 1.78 -19.49
CA ARG A 15 -10.99 2.75 -18.91
C ARG A 15 -10.50 3.08 -17.51
N PRO A 16 -10.28 4.36 -17.17
CA PRO A 16 -9.91 4.75 -15.81
C PRO A 16 -11.14 4.60 -14.91
N VAL A 17 -11.37 3.38 -14.43
CA VAL A 17 -12.42 3.09 -13.44
C VAL A 17 -11.85 3.44 -12.05
N PRO A 18 -12.59 4.15 -11.19
CA PRO A 18 -12.15 4.38 -9.83
C PRO A 18 -12.05 3.05 -9.07
N ILE A 19 -11.18 3.02 -8.06
CA ILE A 19 -11.08 1.90 -7.11
C ILE A 19 -12.48 1.66 -6.51
N THR A 20 -13.01 0.45 -6.72
CA THR A 20 -14.28 -0.01 -6.16
C THR A 20 -14.19 -0.20 -4.66
N ASP A 21 -15.33 -0.33 -3.98
CA ASP A 21 -15.35 -0.56 -2.53
C ASP A 21 -14.79 -1.94 -2.18
N ASP A 22 -15.08 -2.96 -3.00
CA ASP A 22 -14.54 -4.32 -2.84
C ASP A 22 -13.01 -4.36 -3.01
N GLU A 23 -12.46 -3.63 -4.00
CA GLU A 23 -11.01 -3.48 -4.16
C GLU A 23 -10.40 -2.73 -2.98
N ALA A 24 -11.06 -1.69 -2.47
CA ALA A 24 -10.59 -0.94 -1.31
C ALA A 24 -10.55 -1.82 -0.06
N ALA A 25 -11.58 -2.63 0.17
CA ALA A 25 -11.64 -3.61 1.24
C ALA A 25 -10.52 -4.66 1.13
N ALA A 26 -10.30 -5.20 -0.07
CA ALA A 26 -9.20 -6.14 -0.32
C ALA A 26 -7.83 -5.51 -0.07
N MET A 27 -7.61 -4.27 -0.54
CA MET A 27 -6.38 -3.53 -0.26
C MET A 27 -6.20 -3.23 1.22
N PHE A 28 -7.26 -2.89 1.94
CA PHE A 28 -7.19 -2.67 3.38
C PHE A 28 -6.68 -3.93 4.11
N ARG A 29 -7.28 -5.09 3.84
CA ARG A 29 -6.82 -6.37 4.43
C ARG A 29 -5.35 -6.66 4.11
N ALA A 30 -4.94 -6.41 2.86
CA ALA A 30 -3.55 -6.55 2.45
C ALA A 30 -2.60 -5.58 3.19
N VAL A 31 -3.02 -4.32 3.37
CA VAL A 31 -2.25 -3.30 4.08
C VAL A 31 -2.17 -3.58 5.58
N VAL A 32 -3.23 -4.07 6.22
CA VAL A 32 -3.18 -4.51 7.63
C VAL A 32 -2.14 -5.62 7.82
N ASN A 33 -2.14 -6.61 6.92
CA ASN A 33 -1.12 -7.67 6.93
C ASN A 33 0.29 -7.14 6.67
N LEU A 34 0.42 -6.13 5.81
CA LEU A 34 1.68 -5.47 5.51
C LEU A 34 2.22 -4.69 6.72
N PHE A 35 1.36 -3.97 7.44
CA PHE A 35 1.72 -3.26 8.66
C PHE A 35 2.25 -4.21 9.73
N GLY A 36 1.65 -5.40 9.87
CA GLY A 36 2.21 -6.44 10.75
C GLY A 36 3.61 -6.90 10.35
N LYS A 37 3.95 -6.91 9.05
CA LYS A 37 5.29 -7.27 8.56
C LYS A 37 6.31 -6.14 8.69
N TRP A 38 5.84 -4.91 8.78
CA TRP A 38 6.66 -3.71 8.96
C TRP A 38 6.75 -3.28 10.42
N ASP A 39 6.15 -4.02 11.36
CA ASP A 39 6.00 -3.64 12.77
C ASP A 39 5.44 -2.23 12.95
N VAL A 40 4.45 -1.86 12.14
CA VAL A 40 3.74 -0.59 12.23
C VAL A 40 2.72 -0.67 13.36
N THR A 41 2.78 0.28 14.29
CA THR A 41 1.82 0.35 15.41
C THR A 41 0.45 0.80 14.95
N ASP A 42 -0.58 0.63 15.78
CA ASP A 42 -1.94 1.09 15.43
C ASP A 42 -2.02 2.62 15.31
N GLU A 43 -1.23 3.35 16.09
CA GLU A 43 -1.11 4.81 16.01
C GLU A 43 -0.45 5.23 14.69
N GLN A 44 0.63 4.55 14.29
CA GLN A 44 1.28 4.79 13.01
C GLN A 44 0.35 4.43 11.84
N ALA A 45 -0.36 3.31 11.91
CA ALA A 45 -1.34 2.93 10.89
C ALA A 45 -2.48 3.95 10.77
N SER A 46 -2.94 4.50 11.89
CA SER A 46 -3.92 5.60 11.94
C SER A 46 -3.41 6.83 11.19
N THR A 47 -2.14 7.23 11.39
CA THR A 47 -1.51 8.32 10.64
C THR A 47 -1.39 8.00 9.14
N LEU A 48 -0.94 6.79 8.78
CA LEU A 48 -0.73 6.41 7.37
C LEU A 48 -2.04 6.34 6.57
N LEU A 49 -3.12 5.89 7.22
CA LEU A 49 -4.43 5.75 6.60
C LEU A 49 -5.35 6.96 6.79
N ASP A 50 -4.93 7.96 7.58
CA ASP A 50 -5.71 9.14 7.95
C ASP A 50 -7.12 8.79 8.48
N VAL A 51 -7.14 7.85 9.43
CA VAL A 51 -8.37 7.42 10.11
C VAL A 51 -8.16 7.47 11.61
N PRO A 52 -9.18 7.80 12.42
CA PRO A 52 -9.05 7.77 13.87
C PRO A 52 -8.58 6.39 14.35
N VAL A 53 -7.63 6.34 15.29
CA VAL A 53 -7.04 5.08 15.81
C VAL A 53 -8.11 4.10 16.30
N ARG A 54 -9.20 4.60 16.90
CA ARG A 54 -10.35 3.78 17.33
C ARG A 54 -11.03 3.10 16.13
N SER A 55 -11.24 3.81 15.03
CA SER A 55 -11.82 3.28 13.80
C SER A 55 -10.89 2.23 13.19
N TYR A 56 -9.59 2.53 13.09
CA TYR A 56 -8.60 1.58 12.59
C TYR A 56 -8.58 0.28 13.40
N ARG A 57 -8.52 0.37 14.73
CA ARG A 57 -8.54 -0.80 15.63
C ARG A 57 -9.78 -1.67 15.43
N ARG A 58 -10.95 -1.04 15.33
CA ARG A 58 -12.21 -1.75 15.05
C ARG A 58 -12.15 -2.45 13.69
N TRP A 59 -11.79 -1.74 12.62
CA TRP A 59 -11.68 -2.31 11.28
C TRP A 59 -10.67 -3.46 11.20
N LYS A 60 -9.53 -3.31 11.88
CA LYS A 60 -8.49 -4.35 11.99
C LYS A 60 -9.03 -5.59 12.72
N ALA A 61 -9.80 -5.41 13.79
CA ALA A 61 -10.40 -6.52 14.55
C ALA A 61 -11.50 -7.23 13.76
N ASP A 62 -12.34 -6.48 13.06
CA ASP A 62 -13.43 -7.01 12.23
C ASP A 62 -12.90 -7.67 10.94
N GLY A 63 -11.66 -7.36 10.56
CA GLY A 63 -11.04 -7.80 9.30
C GLY A 63 -11.59 -7.09 8.07
N GLU A 64 -12.44 -6.09 8.25
CA GLU A 64 -13.15 -5.38 7.19
C GLU A 64 -13.21 -3.88 7.52
N PRO A 65 -12.92 -2.99 6.55
CA PRO A 65 -13.06 -1.56 6.78
C PRO A 65 -14.52 -1.14 6.70
N GLY A 66 -14.81 0.04 7.26
CA GLY A 66 -16.03 0.78 6.96
C GLY A 66 -15.95 1.40 5.56
N ARG A 67 -16.74 2.46 5.32
CA ARG A 67 -16.63 3.20 4.06
C ARG A 67 -15.25 3.85 3.94
N ILE A 68 -14.51 3.48 2.90
CA ILE A 68 -13.24 4.11 2.53
C ILE A 68 -13.53 5.13 1.43
N ASP A 69 -13.20 6.38 1.68
CA ASP A 69 -13.36 7.45 0.69
C ASP A 69 -12.24 7.46 -0.36
N ARG A 70 -12.25 8.48 -1.22
CA ARG A 70 -11.27 8.60 -2.30
C ARG A 70 -9.83 8.75 -1.78
N ASP A 71 -9.65 9.46 -0.67
CA ASP A 71 -8.33 9.68 -0.09
C ASP A 71 -7.79 8.39 0.54
N GLY A 72 -8.60 7.70 1.34
CA GLY A 72 -8.24 6.39 1.89
C GLY A 72 -7.89 5.37 0.80
N LYS A 73 -8.64 5.35 -0.31
CA LYS A 73 -8.32 4.52 -1.48
C LYS A 73 -6.97 4.88 -2.11
N ALA A 74 -6.64 6.17 -2.20
CA ALA A 74 -5.35 6.63 -2.70
C ALA A 74 -4.20 6.25 -1.76
N ARG A 75 -4.38 6.37 -0.44
CA ARG A 75 -3.40 5.95 0.57
C ARG A 75 -3.11 4.45 0.50
N LEU A 76 -4.15 3.63 0.44
CA LEU A 76 -4.04 2.18 0.26
C LEU A 76 -3.28 1.82 -1.03
N SER A 77 -3.63 2.46 -2.16
CA SER A 77 -2.94 2.27 -3.43
C SER A 77 -1.45 2.61 -3.35
N ASN A 78 -1.08 3.69 -2.65
CA ASN A 78 0.32 4.06 -2.47
C ASN A 78 1.09 3.04 -1.61
N LEU A 79 0.51 2.59 -0.50
CA LEU A 79 1.12 1.58 0.37
C LEU A 79 1.37 0.25 -0.36
N ILE A 80 0.38 -0.21 -1.14
CA ILE A 80 0.53 -1.40 -2.00
C ILE A 80 1.60 -1.17 -3.07
N GLY A 81 1.64 0.02 -3.68
CA GLY A 81 2.66 0.40 -4.66
C GLY A 81 4.08 0.34 -4.08
N ILE A 82 4.28 0.90 -2.89
CA ILE A 82 5.55 0.87 -2.14
C ILE A 82 5.97 -0.58 -1.89
N HIS A 83 5.07 -1.41 -1.36
CA HIS A 83 5.36 -2.83 -1.13
C HIS A 83 5.77 -3.53 -2.43
N LYS A 84 5.02 -3.32 -3.51
CA LYS A 84 5.30 -3.92 -4.83
C LYS A 84 6.67 -3.50 -5.35
N ALA A 85 7.03 -2.21 -5.24
CA ALA A 85 8.34 -1.73 -5.68
C ALA A 85 9.49 -2.38 -4.89
N LEU A 86 9.37 -2.45 -3.56
CA LEU A 86 10.36 -3.11 -2.70
C LEU A 86 10.50 -4.60 -3.04
N ARG A 87 9.38 -5.27 -3.34
CA ARG A 87 9.38 -6.68 -3.78
C ARG A 87 10.12 -6.92 -5.10
N TYR A 88 10.24 -5.91 -5.96
CA TYR A 88 11.07 -6.00 -7.17
C TYR A 88 12.54 -5.73 -6.89
N MET A 89 12.84 -4.77 -5.99
CA MET A 89 14.22 -4.40 -5.67
C MET A 89 14.95 -5.45 -4.85
N PHE A 90 14.24 -6.20 -4.00
CA PHE A 90 14.83 -7.18 -3.10
C PHE A 90 14.38 -8.61 -3.41
N ARG A 91 15.33 -9.51 -3.64
CA ARG A 91 15.06 -10.96 -3.75
C ARG A 91 14.58 -11.54 -2.42
N GLU A 92 15.19 -11.11 -1.33
CA GLU A 92 14.84 -11.56 0.02
C GLU A 92 13.72 -10.72 0.62
N THR A 93 12.60 -11.36 0.94
CA THR A 93 11.41 -10.73 1.53
C THR A 93 11.73 -9.92 2.79
N ARG A 94 12.55 -10.47 3.67
CA ARG A 94 12.89 -9.84 4.95
C ARG A 94 13.59 -8.50 4.74
N ARG A 95 14.56 -8.45 3.82
CA ARG A 95 15.27 -7.21 3.47
C ARG A 95 14.33 -6.14 2.93
N ALA A 96 13.31 -6.53 2.16
CA ALA A 96 12.29 -5.59 1.68
C ALA A 96 11.50 -4.96 2.84
N HIS A 97 11.20 -5.73 3.89
CA HIS A 97 10.50 -5.22 5.07
C HIS A 97 11.42 -4.38 5.95
N ASP A 98 12.65 -4.85 6.22
CA ASP A 98 13.62 -4.15 7.06
C ASP A 98 14.00 -2.78 6.46
N TRP A 99 14.04 -2.67 5.12
CA TRP A 99 14.37 -1.43 4.42
C TRP A 99 13.45 -0.26 4.78
N ILE A 100 12.16 -0.51 5.06
CA ILE A 100 11.21 0.57 5.35
C ILE A 100 11.59 1.36 6.61
N LYS A 101 12.26 0.71 7.57
CA LYS A 101 12.69 1.28 8.86
C LYS A 101 14.18 1.63 8.88
N ALA A 102 14.93 1.26 7.85
CA ALA A 102 16.35 1.55 7.78
C ALA A 102 16.60 3.04 7.45
N PRO A 103 17.60 3.68 8.07
CA PRO A 103 18.09 4.99 7.65
C PRO A 103 18.43 5.01 6.16
N ASN A 104 18.01 6.04 5.44
CA ASN A 104 18.25 6.17 4.02
C ASN A 104 18.85 7.54 3.66
N SER A 105 19.97 7.54 2.95
CA SER A 105 20.66 8.77 2.52
C SER A 105 19.82 9.64 1.59
N ALA A 106 18.97 9.05 0.74
CA ALA A 106 18.03 9.79 -0.11
C ALA A 106 16.97 10.55 0.71
N PHE A 107 16.75 10.13 1.96
CA PHE A 107 15.85 10.77 2.93
C PHE A 107 16.62 11.48 4.05
N GLN A 108 17.85 11.93 3.76
CA GLN A 108 18.70 12.67 4.72
C GLN A 108 18.92 11.92 6.05
N GLY A 109 19.08 10.60 5.97
CA GLY A 109 19.29 9.73 7.13
C GLY A 109 18.01 9.27 7.83
N ARG A 110 16.84 9.79 7.46
CA ARG A 110 15.55 9.29 7.95
C ARG A 110 15.17 7.98 7.27
N SER A 111 14.31 7.19 7.90
CA SER A 111 13.73 6.01 7.26
C SER A 111 12.59 6.38 6.32
N ALA A 112 12.22 5.48 5.41
CA ALA A 112 11.05 5.65 4.57
C ALA A 112 9.76 5.75 5.41
N LEU A 113 9.68 4.95 6.49
CA LEU A 113 8.56 5.02 7.44
C LEU A 113 8.47 6.40 8.09
N ASP A 114 9.58 7.01 8.50
CA ASP A 114 9.57 8.36 9.09
C ASP A 114 9.03 9.40 8.11
N ILE A 115 9.34 9.27 6.82
CA ILE A 115 8.78 10.15 5.78
C ILE A 115 7.27 9.93 5.69
N MET A 116 6.82 8.69 5.53
CA MET A 116 5.39 8.36 5.41
C MET A 116 4.58 8.81 6.64
N LEU A 117 5.17 8.79 7.83
CA LEU A 117 4.55 9.24 9.08
C LEU A 117 4.43 10.77 9.21
N GLY A 118 4.82 11.55 8.19
CA GLY A 118 4.38 12.94 8.06
C GLY A 118 2.85 13.06 7.97
N GLY A 119 2.17 12.01 7.51
CA GLY A 119 0.70 11.88 7.56
C GLY A 119 -0.02 12.40 6.32
N GLU A 120 0.65 13.20 5.49
CA GLU A 120 0.07 13.69 4.24
C GLU A 120 0.09 12.59 3.16
N LEU A 121 -0.91 12.58 2.28
CA LEU A 121 -0.91 11.69 1.11
C LEU A 121 0.36 11.88 0.27
N THR A 122 0.86 13.12 0.18
CA THR A 122 2.07 13.46 -0.57
C THR A 122 3.33 12.82 0.01
N ASP A 123 3.37 12.49 1.29
CA ASP A 123 4.48 11.78 1.92
C ASP A 123 4.56 10.33 1.45
N LEU A 124 3.41 9.64 1.38
CA LEU A 124 3.32 8.30 0.77
C LEU A 124 3.73 8.35 -0.70
N MET A 125 3.24 9.34 -1.45
CA MET A 125 3.57 9.51 -2.86
C MET A 125 5.06 9.78 -3.08
N ARG A 126 5.72 10.51 -2.18
CA ARG A 126 7.16 10.80 -2.25
C ARG A 126 7.98 9.51 -2.17
N VAL A 127 7.70 8.65 -1.19
CA VAL A 127 8.38 7.36 -1.04
C VAL A 127 8.09 6.46 -2.23
N ARG A 128 6.84 6.39 -2.68
CA ARG A 128 6.47 5.60 -3.86
C ARG A 128 7.23 6.05 -5.12
N ARG A 129 7.25 7.35 -5.40
CA ARG A 129 7.95 7.90 -6.58
C ARG A 129 9.44 7.64 -6.54
N TYR A 130 10.06 7.77 -5.37
CA TYR A 130 11.47 7.41 -5.19
C TYR A 130 11.71 5.95 -5.57
N LEU A 131 10.93 5.01 -5.00
CA LEU A 131 11.09 3.59 -5.28
C LEU A 131 10.80 3.23 -6.75
N ASP A 132 9.80 3.88 -7.36
CA ASP A 132 9.50 3.69 -8.78
C ASP A 132 10.64 4.19 -9.67
N ALA A 133 11.32 5.28 -9.31
CA ALA A 133 12.49 5.79 -10.03
C ALA A 133 13.71 4.86 -9.88
N GLU A 134 13.97 4.37 -8.67
CA GLU A 134 15.07 3.41 -8.40
C GLU A 134 14.88 2.09 -9.16
N ARG A 135 13.63 1.62 -9.29
CA ARG A 135 13.30 0.44 -10.11
C ARG A 135 13.44 0.72 -11.60
N GLY A 136 13.14 1.95 -12.01
CA GLY A 136 12.99 2.36 -13.40
C GLY A 136 14.30 2.43 -14.17
N GLY A 137 15.44 2.61 -13.49
CA GLY A 137 16.77 2.70 -14.10
C GLY A 137 16.77 3.63 -15.32
N TRP A 138 16.87 4.94 -15.08
CA TRP A 138 16.86 6.00 -16.11
C TRP A 138 17.52 5.61 -17.44
#